data_AF-A0A653KV81-F1
#
_entry.id   AF-A0A653KV81-F1
#
_cell.length_a   1.000
_cell.length_b   1.000
_cell.length_c   1.000
_cell.angle_alpha   90.00
_cell.angle_beta   90.00
_cell.angle_gamma   90.00
#
_symmetry.space_group_name_H-M   'P 1'
#
loop_
_entity.id
_entity.type
_entity.pdbx_description
1 polymer ?
#
loop_
_entity_poly.entity_id
_entity_poly.type
_entity_poly.pdbx_seq_one_letter_code
_entity_poly.pdbx_strand_id
1 'polypeptide(L)'
;MSRADEYRYQIQRQRKQELDRQRVRETTHPFLERYRSVLNDVIGQGLDAVVPEEFHELSIALDRMETLLDSDPFAARDMSRSLGGRFHGLPRFAREQRRYRQDAELAAAEAFRKAQQAEAERQLQMRSELETAWREGLSGWSTPVAINAAFAELQQLRARLLGDVASNMTSAQISATLREVRLRYEGDAERQLQEMKNRAQREAVTDVLTLQREQLEQEAKKNGGERASKLREALAYATGLAPEEQAEALNQLAQEQDEAAVDESQRREVVRAVYLSLQQAGFVVDGPEHLTSQGHDEVLIRARRPAGAQADFHVNLSGHLSYEFHQYKGKTCEKDVAPVMATLQDAYGISLSDKRVIWVNPDDQDQDARPYPDATQERSK
;
A
#
# COMPACT_ATOMS: atom_id res chain seq x y z
N MET A 1 44.50 90.58 93.54
CA MET A 1 45.16 90.46 92.22
C MET A 1 44.71 91.63 91.36
N SER A 2 45.63 92.33 90.71
CA SER A 2 45.36 93.60 90.02
C SER A 2 44.74 93.36 88.64
N ARG A 3 43.77 94.19 88.22
CA ARG A 3 43.17 94.18 86.86
C ARG A 3 44.24 94.22 85.75
N ALA A 4 45.42 94.77 86.02
CA ALA A 4 46.54 94.83 85.09
C ALA A 4 47.24 93.47 84.87
N ASP A 5 47.29 92.61 85.88
CA ASP A 5 47.88 91.26 85.77
C ASP A 5 46.95 90.30 85.04
N GLU A 6 45.64 90.43 85.27
CA GLU A 6 44.60 89.72 84.51
C GLU A 6 44.63 90.09 83.02
N TYR A 7 44.80 91.38 82.70
CA TYR A 7 44.92 91.86 81.32
C TYR A 7 46.20 91.37 80.63
N ARG A 8 47.36 91.38 81.33
CA ARG A 8 48.62 90.82 80.80
C ARG A 8 48.54 89.32 80.57
N TYR A 9 47.90 88.59 81.48
CA TYR A 9 47.66 87.15 81.35
C TYR A 9 46.75 86.83 80.15
N GLN A 10 45.70 87.63 79.93
CA GLN A 10 44.82 87.51 78.77
C GLN A 10 45.57 87.74 77.45
N ILE A 11 46.40 88.78 77.35
CA ILE A 11 47.22 89.07 76.15
C ILE A 11 48.22 87.94 75.88
N GLN A 12 48.93 87.45 76.91
CA GLN A 12 49.87 86.34 76.75
C GLN A 12 49.18 85.05 76.29
N ARG A 13 47.98 84.77 76.83
CA ARG A 13 47.17 83.62 76.40
C ARG A 13 46.70 83.75 74.97
N GLN A 14 46.25 84.94 74.55
CA GLN A 14 45.86 85.23 73.17
C GLN A 14 47.03 85.06 72.20
N ARG A 15 48.20 85.63 72.51
CA ARG A 15 49.42 85.46 71.69
C ARG A 15 49.84 83.99 71.57
N LYS A 16 49.79 83.23 72.67
CA LYS A 16 50.10 81.80 72.65
C LYS A 16 49.10 81.02 71.77
N GLN A 17 47.81 81.32 71.89
CA GLN A 17 46.76 80.73 71.06
C GLN A 17 46.94 81.06 69.57
N GLU A 18 47.34 82.29 69.24
CA GLU A 18 47.64 82.70 67.86
C GLU A 18 48.86 81.96 67.28
N LEU A 19 49.94 81.83 68.06
CA LEU A 19 51.12 81.07 67.65
C LEU A 19 50.82 79.57 67.46
N ASP A 20 50.03 78.98 68.35
CA ASP A 20 49.61 77.58 68.22
C ASP A 20 48.67 77.39 67.01
N ARG A 21 47.77 78.34 66.74
CA ARG A 21 46.94 78.38 65.52
C ARG A 21 47.80 78.47 64.26
N GLN A 22 48.81 79.34 64.22
CA GLN A 22 49.73 79.48 63.08
C GLN A 22 50.50 78.18 62.81
N ARG A 23 51.06 77.55 63.84
CA ARG A 23 51.75 76.26 63.70
C ARG A 23 50.83 75.16 63.17
N VAL A 24 49.59 75.10 63.66
CA VAL A 24 48.61 74.13 63.17
C VAL A 24 48.23 74.42 61.71
N ARG A 25 48.09 75.68 61.31
CA ARG A 25 47.88 76.05 59.91
C ARG A 25 49.01 75.58 59.01
N GLU A 26 50.25 75.92 59.35
CA GLU A 26 51.45 75.57 58.59
C GLU A 26 51.61 74.06 58.44
N THR A 27 51.28 73.29 59.48
CA THR A 27 51.37 71.83 59.44
C THR A 27 50.19 71.17 58.72
N THR A 28 49.00 71.80 58.70
CA THR A 28 47.79 71.23 58.08
C THR A 28 47.68 71.56 56.59
N HIS A 29 48.11 72.76 56.18
CA HIS A 29 48.11 73.21 54.78
C HIS A 29 48.69 72.19 53.78
N PRO A 30 49.89 71.60 53.98
CA PRO A 30 50.43 70.63 53.03
C PRO A 30 49.61 69.34 52.91
N PHE A 31 48.77 68.98 53.89
CA PHE A 31 47.85 67.85 53.76
C PHE A 31 46.67 68.19 52.86
N LEU A 32 46.13 69.41 52.95
CA LEU A 32 45.04 69.86 52.07
C LEU A 32 45.51 69.96 50.62
N GLU A 33 46.71 70.49 50.37
CA GLU A 33 47.31 70.51 49.03
C GLU A 33 47.48 69.10 48.44
N ARG A 34 47.87 68.12 49.27
CA ARG A 34 47.94 66.72 48.84
C ARG A 34 46.57 66.14 48.52
N TYR A 35 45.54 66.44 49.32
CA TYR A 35 44.17 66.01 49.03
C TYR A 35 43.64 66.63 47.74
N ARG A 36 43.93 67.91 47.50
CA ARG A 36 43.61 68.60 46.25
C ARG A 36 44.30 67.95 45.05
N SER A 37 45.58 67.61 45.17
CA SER A 37 46.30 66.85 44.14
C SER A 37 45.65 65.51 43.86
N VAL A 38 45.24 64.77 44.89
CA VAL A 38 44.58 63.47 44.72
C VAL A 38 43.23 63.61 44.02
N LEU A 39 42.42 64.62 44.36
CA LEU A 39 41.16 64.88 43.65
C LEU A 39 41.41 65.28 42.19
N ASN A 40 42.41 66.11 41.92
CA ASN A 40 42.81 66.48 40.56
C ASN A 40 43.30 65.26 39.76
N ASP A 41 44.03 64.33 40.38
CA ASP A 41 44.47 63.09 39.74
C ASP A 41 43.30 62.16 39.40
N VAL A 42 42.26 62.14 40.24
CA VAL A 42 41.00 61.40 40.00
C VAL A 42 40.23 62.01 38.82
N ILE A 43 40.12 63.34 38.76
CA ILE A 43 39.54 64.05 37.59
C ILE A 43 40.37 63.77 36.33
N GLY A 44 41.70 63.87 36.42
CA GLY A 44 42.60 63.66 35.28
C GLY A 44 42.53 62.24 34.70
N GLN A 45 42.10 61.26 35.50
CA GLN A 45 41.85 59.87 35.07
C GLN A 45 40.40 59.61 34.65
N GLY A 46 39.51 60.61 34.74
CA GLY A 46 38.07 60.49 34.49
C GLY A 46 37.35 59.55 35.46
N LEU A 47 37.90 59.39 36.68
CA LEU A 47 37.39 58.49 37.71
C LEU A 47 36.29 59.15 38.56
N ASP A 48 36.18 60.47 38.51
CA ASP A 48 35.11 61.27 39.11
C ASP A 48 33.72 60.86 38.57
N ALA A 49 33.60 60.58 37.27
CA ALA A 49 32.35 60.11 36.67
C ALA A 49 31.96 58.68 37.11
N VAL A 50 32.93 57.87 37.52
CA VAL A 50 32.68 56.51 38.01
C VAL A 50 32.12 56.55 39.42
N VAL A 51 32.62 57.47 40.24
CA VAL A 51 32.33 57.59 41.67
C VAL A 51 31.89 59.03 42.00
N PRO A 52 30.73 59.47 41.49
CA PRO A 52 30.31 60.88 41.59
C PRO A 52 29.97 61.29 43.02
N GLU A 53 29.37 60.39 43.82
CA GLU A 53 28.92 60.69 45.18
C GLU A 53 30.11 60.89 46.11
N GLU A 54 31.04 59.95 46.17
CA GLU A 54 32.20 60.01 47.06
C GLU A 54 33.20 61.08 46.63
N PHE A 55 33.30 61.37 45.33
CA PHE A 55 34.09 62.48 44.82
C PHE A 55 33.50 63.83 45.26
N HIS A 56 32.18 64.00 45.14
CA HIS A 56 31.49 65.22 45.55
C HIS A 56 31.56 65.46 47.06
N GLU A 57 31.34 64.42 47.86
CA GLU A 57 31.46 64.48 49.32
C GLU A 57 32.85 64.93 49.77
N LEU A 58 33.90 64.34 49.18
CA LEU A 58 35.28 64.68 49.54
C LEU A 58 35.69 66.06 49.04
N SER A 59 35.15 66.51 47.91
CA SER A 59 35.35 67.87 47.41
C SER A 59 34.74 68.91 48.35
N ILE A 60 33.48 68.72 48.77
CA ILE A 60 32.83 69.60 49.76
C ILE A 60 33.60 69.58 51.10
N ALA A 61 34.08 68.40 51.51
CA ALA A 61 34.85 68.27 52.74
C ALA A 61 36.19 69.01 52.66
N LEU A 62 36.86 69.01 51.49
CA LEU A 62 38.09 69.76 51.27
C LEU A 62 37.84 71.27 51.34
N ASP A 63 36.83 71.78 50.63
CA ASP A 63 36.44 73.20 50.66
C ASP A 63 36.11 73.65 52.09
N ARG A 64 35.42 72.80 52.86
CA ARG A 64 35.13 73.05 54.27
C ARG A 64 36.41 73.08 55.13
N MET A 65 37.40 72.23 54.85
CA MET A 65 38.67 72.28 55.57
C MET A 65 39.48 73.53 55.23
N GLU A 66 39.45 73.98 53.97
CA GLU A 66 40.10 75.22 53.55
C GLU A 66 39.50 76.43 54.26
N THR A 67 38.16 76.54 54.32
CA THR A 67 37.48 77.61 55.08
C THR A 67 37.70 77.53 56.60
N LEU A 68 37.80 76.32 57.16
CA LEU A 68 38.14 76.13 58.58
C LEU A 68 39.59 76.49 58.88
N LEU A 69 40.52 76.33 57.94
CA LEU A 69 41.92 76.68 58.14
C LEU A 69 42.07 78.17 58.50
N ASP A 70 41.25 79.03 57.90
CA ASP A 70 41.23 80.48 58.15
C ASP A 70 40.47 80.91 59.41
N SER A 71 39.50 80.11 59.87
CA SER A 71 38.66 80.45 61.02
C SER A 71 39.04 79.68 62.30
N ASP A 72 39.16 78.35 62.21
CA ASP A 72 39.59 77.44 63.29
C ASP A 72 40.55 76.33 62.78
N PRO A 73 41.87 76.56 62.89
CA PRO A 73 42.89 75.61 62.41
C PRO A 73 42.86 74.24 63.09
N PHE A 74 42.41 74.17 64.35
CA PHE A 74 42.38 72.90 65.08
C PHE A 74 41.28 71.99 64.53
N ALA A 75 40.11 72.55 64.26
CA ALA A 75 39.00 71.83 63.63
C ALA A 75 39.37 71.33 62.22
N ALA A 76 40.07 72.16 61.41
CA ALA A 76 40.56 71.75 60.09
C ALA A 76 41.53 70.56 60.18
N ARG A 77 42.47 70.58 61.14
CA ARG A 77 43.42 69.49 61.36
C ARG A 77 42.74 68.19 61.77
N ASP A 78 41.80 68.26 62.69
CA ASP A 78 41.10 67.08 63.20
C ASP A 78 40.20 66.46 62.11
N MET A 79 39.60 67.29 61.26
CA MET A 79 38.85 66.86 60.06
C MET A 79 39.76 66.26 58.98
N SER A 80 40.96 66.82 58.76
CA SER A 80 41.97 66.25 57.86
C SER A 80 42.41 64.87 58.33
N ARG A 81 42.64 64.69 59.64
CA ARG A 81 43.02 63.38 60.21
C ARG A 81 41.94 62.33 60.06
N SER A 82 40.67 62.69 60.22
CA SER A 82 39.57 61.73 60.10
C SER A 82 39.30 61.32 58.65
N LEU A 83 39.47 62.23 57.69
CA LEU A 83 39.16 61.99 56.27
C LEU A 83 40.36 61.61 55.41
N GLY A 84 41.59 61.74 55.91
CA GLY A 84 42.81 61.46 55.13
C GLY A 84 42.86 60.05 54.51
N GLY A 85 42.35 59.04 55.21
CA GLY A 85 42.23 57.68 54.67
C GLY A 85 41.27 57.58 53.48
N ARG A 86 40.16 58.34 53.49
CA ARG A 86 39.19 58.38 52.38
C ARG A 86 39.76 59.09 51.16
N PHE A 87 40.47 60.22 51.34
CA PHE A 87 41.15 60.90 50.23
C PHE A 87 42.17 59.99 49.54
N HIS A 88 43.06 59.34 50.30
CA HIS A 88 44.07 58.46 49.72
C HIS A 88 43.50 57.13 49.18
N GLY A 89 42.37 56.66 49.72
CA GLY A 89 41.67 55.46 49.25
C GLY A 89 40.83 55.68 47.99
N LEU A 90 40.39 56.91 47.73
CA LEU A 90 39.47 57.25 46.63
C LEU A 90 39.96 56.79 45.26
N PRO A 91 41.23 57.00 44.83
CA PRO A 91 41.69 56.53 43.53
C PRO A 91 41.64 55.01 43.39
N ARG A 92 41.96 54.27 44.45
CA ARG A 92 41.89 52.81 44.44
C ARG A 92 40.45 52.33 44.32
N PHE A 93 39.55 52.90 45.13
CA PHE A 93 38.13 52.59 45.09
C PHE A 93 37.53 52.87 43.71
N ALA A 94 37.82 54.03 43.12
CA ALA A 94 37.29 54.40 41.81
C ALA A 94 37.80 53.50 40.67
N ARG A 95 39.07 53.06 40.73
CA ARG A 95 39.62 52.07 39.78
C ARG A 95 38.95 50.70 39.94
N GLU A 96 38.72 50.26 41.17
CA GLU A 96 38.02 49.00 41.45
C GLU A 96 36.57 49.05 40.96
N GLN A 97 35.86 50.15 41.20
CA GLN A 97 34.50 50.38 40.69
C GLN A 97 34.43 50.37 39.15
N ARG A 98 35.39 51.03 38.49
CA ARG A 98 35.48 51.02 37.02
C ARG A 98 35.67 49.62 36.47
N ARG A 99 36.60 48.84 37.06
CA ARG A 99 36.85 47.45 36.66
C ARG A 99 35.61 46.60 36.85
N TYR A 100 34.94 46.71 38.00
CA TYR A 100 33.71 45.98 38.27
C TYR A 100 32.61 46.28 37.24
N ARG A 101 32.40 47.56 36.87
CA ARG A 101 31.44 47.94 35.82
C ARG A 101 31.82 47.35 34.46
N GLN A 102 33.09 47.42 34.07
CA GLN A 102 33.58 46.86 32.81
C GLN A 102 33.43 45.33 32.75
N ASP A 103 33.77 44.63 33.83
CA ASP A 103 33.61 43.18 33.93
C ASP A 103 32.13 42.79 33.88
N ALA A 104 31.24 43.56 34.53
CA ALA A 104 29.80 43.35 34.47
C ALA A 104 29.22 43.58 33.06
N GLU A 105 29.69 44.61 32.35
CA GLU A 105 29.30 44.88 30.96
C GLU A 105 29.74 43.75 30.02
N LEU A 106 30.98 43.27 30.15
CA LEU A 106 31.50 42.14 29.38
C LEU A 106 30.71 40.85 29.68
N ALA A 107 30.45 40.57 30.96
CA ALA A 107 29.66 39.41 31.36
C ALA A 107 28.23 39.46 30.82
N ALA A 108 27.59 40.64 30.82
CA ALA A 108 26.26 40.84 30.25
C ALA A 108 26.27 40.62 28.73
N ALA A 109 27.28 41.13 28.02
CA ALA A 109 27.43 40.95 26.58
C ALA A 109 27.66 39.47 26.20
N GLU A 110 28.49 38.75 26.97
CA GLU A 110 28.70 37.31 26.78
C GLU A 110 27.44 36.49 27.07
N ALA A 111 26.71 36.83 28.15
CA ALA A 111 25.45 36.17 28.49
C ALA A 111 24.41 36.35 27.39
N PHE A 112 24.30 37.56 26.83
CA PHE A 112 23.43 37.86 25.70
C PHE A 112 23.80 37.04 24.45
N ARG A 113 25.09 36.97 24.10
CA ARG A 113 25.56 36.15 22.97
C ARG A 113 25.27 34.66 23.17
N LYS A 114 25.51 34.13 24.37
CA LYS A 114 25.21 32.73 24.72
C LYS A 114 23.71 32.45 24.65
N ALA A 115 22.87 33.39 25.10
CA ALA A 115 21.42 33.26 25.00
C ALA A 115 20.96 33.20 23.53
N GLN A 116 21.47 34.09 22.67
CA GLN A 116 21.17 34.05 21.23
C GLN A 116 21.62 32.76 20.56
N GLN A 117 22.83 32.27 20.90
CA GLN A 117 23.32 30.98 20.39
C GLN A 117 22.43 29.82 20.85
N ALA A 118 22.06 29.77 22.12
CA ALA A 118 21.17 28.74 22.66
C ALA A 118 19.77 28.78 22.02
N GLU A 119 19.23 29.97 21.73
CA GLU A 119 17.97 30.12 21.00
C GLU A 119 18.08 29.62 19.56
N ALA A 120 19.16 29.95 18.85
CA ALA A 120 19.42 29.47 17.50
C ALA A 120 19.61 27.94 17.46
N GLU A 121 20.35 27.37 18.42
CA GLU A 121 20.52 25.92 18.56
C GLU A 121 19.19 25.21 18.84
N ARG A 122 18.36 25.76 19.73
CA ARG A 122 17.00 25.24 19.99
C ARG A 122 16.14 25.26 18.73
N GLN A 123 16.19 26.33 17.93
CA GLN A 123 15.44 26.41 16.68
C GLN A 123 15.92 25.37 15.66
N LEU A 124 17.23 25.13 15.56
CA LEU A 124 17.79 24.10 14.69
C LEU A 124 17.40 22.69 15.15
N GLN A 125 17.47 22.41 16.46
CA GLN A 125 17.04 21.13 17.03
C GLN A 125 15.56 20.87 16.75
N MET A 126 14.69 21.84 17.04
CA MET A 126 13.26 21.75 16.75
C MET A 126 13.01 21.47 15.26
N ARG A 127 13.67 22.20 14.35
CA ARG A 127 13.56 21.93 12.90
C ARG A 127 14.00 20.52 12.53
N SER A 128 15.11 20.05 13.10
CA SER A 128 15.61 18.70 12.84
C SER A 128 14.64 17.62 13.30
N GLU A 129 13.98 17.80 14.45
CA GLU A 129 12.97 16.88 14.99
C GLU A 129 11.70 16.85 14.12
N LEU A 130 11.28 17.99 13.57
CA LEU A 130 10.16 18.05 12.63
C LEU A 130 10.53 17.36 11.30
N GLU A 131 11.76 17.51 10.82
CA GLU A 131 12.25 16.83 9.62
C GLU A 131 12.41 15.32 9.79
N THR A 132 12.83 14.84 10.97
CA THR A 132 12.88 13.40 11.26
C THR A 132 11.48 12.83 11.33
N ALA A 133 10.55 13.47 12.05
CA ALA A 133 9.15 13.06 12.11
C ALA A 133 8.49 13.03 10.72
N TRP A 134 8.82 13.99 9.86
CA TRP A 134 8.37 14.02 8.46
C TRP A 134 8.91 12.81 7.67
N ARG A 135 10.22 12.53 7.76
CA ARG A 135 10.85 11.40 7.08
C ARG A 135 10.28 10.06 7.53
N GLU A 136 10.08 9.89 8.83
CA GLU A 136 9.47 8.69 9.41
C GLU A 136 8.00 8.54 8.98
N GLY A 137 7.25 9.63 8.89
CA GLY A 137 5.87 9.59 8.36
C GLY A 137 5.79 9.15 6.89
N LEU A 138 6.83 9.43 6.09
CA LEU A 138 6.91 9.01 4.69
C LEU A 138 7.38 7.56 4.50
N SER A 139 8.13 6.98 5.45
CA SER A 139 8.63 5.60 5.32
C SER A 139 7.53 4.55 5.51
N GLY A 140 6.38 4.93 6.04
CA GLY A 140 5.30 4.01 6.34
C GLY A 140 4.47 3.52 5.14
N TRP A 141 4.54 4.18 3.98
CA TRP A 141 3.62 3.94 2.86
C TRP A 141 3.78 2.54 2.26
N SER A 142 2.67 1.79 2.16
CA SER A 142 2.66 0.41 1.65
C SER A 142 2.69 0.36 0.12
N THR A 143 2.07 1.35 -0.54
CA THR A 143 1.74 1.30 -1.97
C THR A 143 2.35 2.48 -2.73
N PRO A 144 3.20 2.27 -3.74
CA PRO A 144 3.82 3.34 -4.53
C PRO A 144 2.81 4.23 -5.28
N VAL A 145 1.67 3.66 -5.69
CA VAL A 145 0.60 4.42 -6.35
C VAL A 145 -0.04 5.43 -5.40
N ALA A 146 -0.24 5.04 -4.13
CA ALA A 146 -0.83 5.90 -3.11
C ALA A 146 0.08 7.11 -2.80
N ILE A 147 1.39 6.90 -2.66
CA ILE A 147 2.32 8.01 -2.38
C ILE A 147 2.45 8.98 -3.57
N ASN A 148 2.40 8.45 -4.80
CA ASN A 148 2.41 9.28 -6.00
C ASN A 148 1.13 10.12 -6.13
N ALA A 149 -0.03 9.54 -5.82
CA ALA A 149 -1.31 10.26 -5.82
C ALA A 149 -1.34 11.37 -4.74
N ALA A 150 -0.76 11.10 -3.57
CA ALA A 150 -0.69 12.04 -2.46
C ALA A 150 0.38 13.13 -2.62
N PHE A 151 1.24 13.05 -3.62
CA PHE A 151 2.43 13.90 -3.74
C PHE A 151 2.12 15.41 -3.66
N ALA A 152 1.08 15.86 -4.36
CA ALA A 152 0.69 17.28 -4.37
C ALA A 152 0.26 17.77 -2.98
N GLU A 153 -0.51 16.97 -2.24
CA GLU A 153 -0.96 17.29 -0.89
C GLU A 153 0.21 17.25 0.10
N LEU A 154 1.11 16.27 -0.03
CA LEU A 154 2.32 16.18 0.78
C LEU A 154 3.25 17.39 0.56
N GLN A 155 3.37 17.90 -0.67
CA GLN A 155 4.13 19.13 -0.93
C GLN A 155 3.51 20.35 -0.26
N GLN A 156 2.17 20.48 -0.31
CA GLN A 156 1.46 21.56 0.37
C GLN A 156 1.59 21.47 1.90
N LEU A 157 1.49 20.26 2.46
CA LEU A 157 1.69 20.01 3.88
C LEU A 157 3.11 20.33 4.31
N ARG A 158 4.11 19.92 3.52
CA ARG A 158 5.52 20.26 3.77
C ARG A 158 5.71 21.78 3.81
N ALA A 159 5.17 22.50 2.83
CA ALA A 159 5.28 23.96 2.77
C ALA A 159 4.59 24.64 3.97
N ARG A 160 3.44 24.15 4.42
CA ARG A 160 2.71 24.70 5.58
C ARG A 160 3.39 24.39 6.92
N LEU A 161 3.95 23.20 7.07
CA LEU A 161 4.47 22.70 8.36
C LEU A 161 5.95 23.02 8.57
N LEU A 162 6.74 23.11 7.50
CA LEU A 162 8.19 23.36 7.55
C LEU A 162 8.60 24.70 6.94
N GLY A 163 7.69 25.38 6.22
CA GLY A 163 7.96 26.66 5.57
C GLY A 163 7.89 27.87 6.50
N ASP A 164 7.00 27.86 7.50
CA ASP A 164 6.81 28.99 8.41
C ASP A 164 7.14 28.59 9.86
N VAL A 165 8.04 29.33 10.50
CA VAL A 165 8.55 29.05 11.87
C VAL A 165 7.44 29.22 12.93
N ALA A 166 6.29 29.78 12.53
CA ALA A 166 5.14 30.05 13.39
C ALA A 166 4.13 28.89 13.51
N SER A 167 4.30 27.77 12.79
CA SER A 167 3.46 26.61 13.03
C SER A 167 3.85 25.98 14.37
N ASN A 168 3.09 26.29 15.42
CA ASN A 168 3.12 25.67 16.76
C ASN A 168 2.78 24.16 16.74
N MET A 169 3.13 23.45 15.67
CA MET A 169 2.84 22.03 15.52
C MET A 169 3.94 21.20 16.14
N THR A 170 3.56 20.23 16.96
CA THR A 170 4.49 19.26 17.54
C THR A 170 4.79 18.14 16.55
N SER A 171 5.91 17.44 16.74
CA SER A 171 6.26 16.24 15.96
C SER A 171 5.13 15.18 15.97
N ALA A 172 4.40 15.06 17.09
CA ALA A 172 3.23 14.21 17.22
C ALA A 172 2.06 14.63 16.31
N GLN A 173 1.85 15.92 16.11
CA GLN A 173 0.81 16.41 15.20
C GLN A 173 1.20 16.22 13.73
N ILE A 174 2.48 16.40 13.38
CA ILE A 174 2.98 16.08 12.04
C ILE A 174 2.77 14.60 11.73
N SER A 175 3.16 13.71 12.65
CA SER A 175 2.96 12.27 12.44
C SER A 175 1.48 11.87 12.36
N ALA A 176 0.60 12.52 13.13
CA ALA A 176 -0.85 12.29 13.05
C ALA A 176 -1.44 12.72 11.70
N THR A 177 -1.11 13.93 11.22
CA THR A 177 -1.57 14.44 9.92
C THR A 177 -1.07 13.59 8.76
N LEU A 178 0.20 13.19 8.77
CA LEU A 178 0.76 12.28 7.77
C LEU A 178 0.07 10.91 7.78
N ARG A 179 -0.26 10.38 8.98
CA ARG A 179 -1.00 9.12 9.10
C ARG A 179 -2.40 9.23 8.51
N GLU A 180 -3.10 10.35 8.71
CA GLU A 180 -4.44 10.56 8.15
C GLU A 180 -4.41 10.59 6.61
N VAL A 181 -3.47 11.36 6.04
CA VAL A 181 -3.26 11.42 4.58
C VAL A 181 -2.97 10.02 4.04
N ARG A 182 -2.03 9.32 4.67
CA ARG A 182 -1.67 7.96 4.28
C ARG A 182 -2.89 7.03 4.25
N LEU A 183 -3.66 6.97 5.33
CA LEU A 183 -4.83 6.08 5.43
C LEU A 183 -5.86 6.35 4.32
N ARG A 184 -6.08 7.63 3.97
CA ARG A 184 -7.00 8.00 2.89
C ARG A 184 -6.51 7.50 1.53
N TYR A 185 -5.28 7.81 1.15
CA TYR A 185 -4.75 7.43 -0.17
C TYR A 185 -4.46 5.93 -0.30
N GLU A 186 -4.06 5.25 0.78
CA GLU A 186 -3.94 3.79 0.79
C GLU A 186 -5.31 3.14 0.61
N GLY A 187 -6.35 3.61 1.33
CA GLY A 187 -7.71 3.13 1.15
C GLY A 187 -8.28 3.39 -0.25
N ASP A 188 -7.95 4.52 -0.86
CA ASP A 188 -8.32 4.83 -2.24
C ASP A 188 -7.61 3.91 -3.25
N ALA A 189 -6.32 3.68 -3.07
CA ALA A 189 -5.55 2.78 -3.91
C ALA A 189 -6.03 1.32 -3.82
N GLU A 190 -6.36 0.84 -2.61
CA GLU A 190 -6.94 -0.49 -2.41
C GLU A 190 -8.30 -0.63 -3.09
N ARG A 191 -9.17 0.40 -2.97
CA ARG A 191 -10.47 0.43 -3.65
C ARG A 191 -10.31 0.36 -5.17
N GLN A 192 -9.43 1.19 -5.74
CA GLN A 192 -9.14 1.17 -7.17
C GLN A 192 -8.59 -0.18 -7.63
N LEU A 193 -7.69 -0.79 -6.86
CA LEU A 193 -7.17 -2.11 -7.18
C LEU A 193 -8.27 -3.17 -7.16
N GLN A 194 -9.19 -3.11 -6.18
CA GLN A 194 -10.30 -4.05 -6.10
C GLN A 194 -11.29 -3.85 -7.26
N GLU A 195 -11.60 -2.60 -7.63
CA GLU A 195 -12.43 -2.30 -8.79
C GLU A 195 -11.81 -2.81 -10.08
N MET A 196 -10.51 -2.61 -10.28
CA MET A 196 -9.77 -3.12 -11.44
C MET A 196 -9.78 -4.65 -11.48
N LYS A 197 -9.61 -5.34 -10.34
CA LYS A 197 -9.72 -6.80 -10.26
C LYS A 197 -11.13 -7.28 -10.61
N ASN A 198 -12.15 -6.66 -10.02
CA ASN A 198 -13.54 -7.00 -10.29
C ASN A 198 -13.91 -6.77 -11.76
N ARG A 199 -13.40 -5.68 -12.35
CA ARG A 199 -13.58 -5.37 -13.77
C ARG A 199 -12.89 -6.40 -14.66
N ALA A 200 -11.62 -6.71 -14.40
CA ALA A 200 -10.88 -7.72 -15.15
C ALA A 200 -11.53 -9.11 -15.05
N GLN A 201 -12.08 -9.47 -13.88
CA GLN A 201 -12.83 -10.72 -13.71
C GLN A 201 -14.12 -10.73 -14.53
N ARG A 202 -14.87 -9.63 -14.55
CA ARG A 202 -16.08 -9.51 -15.39
C ARG A 202 -15.75 -9.60 -16.88
N GLU A 203 -14.71 -8.89 -17.32
CA GLU A 203 -14.23 -8.93 -18.70
C GLU A 203 -13.77 -10.35 -19.07
N ALA A 204 -13.05 -11.04 -18.19
CA ALA A 204 -12.64 -12.43 -18.43
C ALA A 204 -13.84 -13.40 -18.55
N VAL A 205 -14.87 -13.25 -17.71
CA VAL A 205 -16.09 -14.06 -17.81
C VAL A 205 -16.81 -13.78 -19.14
N THR A 206 -16.92 -12.51 -19.54
CA THR A 206 -17.52 -12.17 -20.83
C THR A 206 -16.72 -12.74 -22.00
N ASP A 207 -15.39 -12.68 -21.94
CA ASP A 207 -14.52 -13.21 -22.99
C ASP A 207 -14.69 -14.73 -23.12
N VAL A 208 -14.72 -15.47 -22.01
CA VAL A 208 -14.96 -16.92 -22.01
C VAL A 208 -16.33 -17.26 -22.62
N LEU A 209 -17.40 -16.54 -22.24
CA LEU A 209 -18.73 -16.75 -22.81
C LEU A 209 -18.77 -16.46 -24.32
N THR A 210 -18.07 -15.41 -24.77
CA THR A 210 -17.98 -15.10 -26.20
C THR A 210 -17.24 -16.20 -26.97
N LEU A 211 -16.13 -16.71 -26.43
CA LEU A 211 -15.36 -17.81 -27.03
C LEU A 211 -16.19 -19.11 -27.12
N GLN A 212 -16.89 -19.49 -26.04
CA GLN A 212 -17.78 -20.66 -26.06
C GLN A 212 -18.88 -20.51 -27.10
N ARG A 213 -19.48 -19.32 -27.22
CA ARG A 213 -20.50 -19.06 -28.25
C ARG A 213 -19.94 -19.16 -29.66
N GLU A 214 -18.77 -18.57 -29.90
CA GLU A 214 -18.11 -18.64 -31.22
C GLU A 214 -17.77 -20.08 -31.62
N GLN A 215 -17.37 -20.94 -30.67
CA GLN A 215 -17.13 -22.36 -30.91
C GLN A 215 -18.42 -23.08 -31.35
N LEU A 216 -19.51 -22.92 -30.59
CA LEU A 216 -20.81 -23.51 -30.93
C LEU A 216 -21.37 -22.98 -32.26
N GLU A 217 -21.18 -21.69 -32.57
CA GLU A 217 -21.57 -21.12 -33.86
C GLU A 217 -20.76 -21.70 -35.02
N GLN A 218 -19.45 -21.93 -34.83
CA GLN A 218 -18.61 -22.56 -35.85
C GLN A 218 -19.04 -24.01 -36.10
N GLU A 219 -19.39 -24.75 -35.05
CA GLU A 219 -19.92 -26.11 -35.16
C GLU A 219 -21.28 -26.13 -35.87
N ALA A 220 -22.17 -25.21 -35.51
CA ALA A 220 -23.45 -25.02 -36.19
C ALA A 220 -23.29 -24.64 -37.68
N LYS A 221 -22.16 -24.04 -38.09
CA LYS A 221 -21.85 -23.75 -39.50
C LYS A 221 -21.25 -24.95 -40.23
N LYS A 222 -20.47 -25.80 -39.55
CA LYS A 222 -19.86 -27.02 -40.12
C LYS A 222 -20.90 -28.12 -40.36
N ASN A 223 -21.86 -28.26 -39.45
CA ASN A 223 -22.90 -29.27 -39.53
C ASN A 223 -24.13 -28.71 -40.26
N GLY A 224 -24.61 -29.38 -41.31
CA GLY A 224 -25.85 -29.02 -42.02
C GLY A 224 -27.03 -29.90 -41.57
N GLY A 225 -28.22 -29.32 -41.43
CA GLY A 225 -29.46 -30.05 -41.12
C GLY A 225 -30.28 -29.46 -39.96
N GLU A 226 -31.34 -30.17 -39.54
CA GLU A 226 -32.27 -29.73 -38.48
C GLU A 226 -31.59 -29.57 -37.10
N ARG A 227 -30.53 -30.32 -36.81
CA ARG A 227 -29.74 -30.16 -35.57
C ARG A 227 -29.04 -28.81 -35.51
N ALA A 228 -28.47 -28.37 -36.64
CA ALA A 228 -27.77 -27.09 -36.71
C ALA A 228 -28.73 -25.90 -36.62
N SER A 229 -29.98 -26.03 -37.12
CA SER A 229 -31.00 -24.99 -36.93
C SER A 229 -31.45 -24.91 -35.47
N LYS A 230 -31.70 -26.05 -34.81
CA LYS A 230 -32.04 -26.10 -33.38
C LYS A 230 -30.92 -25.50 -32.51
N LEU A 231 -29.66 -25.81 -32.79
CA LEU A 231 -28.52 -25.23 -32.09
C LEU A 231 -28.46 -23.71 -32.26
N ARG A 232 -28.70 -23.17 -33.47
CA ARG A 232 -28.74 -21.72 -33.71
C ARG A 232 -29.90 -21.03 -32.98
N GLU A 233 -31.07 -21.67 -32.94
CA GLU A 233 -32.22 -21.16 -32.18
C GLU A 233 -31.93 -21.16 -30.67
N ALA A 234 -31.31 -22.22 -30.15
CA ALA A 234 -30.91 -22.29 -28.75
C ALA A 234 -29.83 -21.26 -28.39
N LEU A 235 -28.84 -21.02 -29.27
CA LEU A 235 -27.85 -19.95 -29.11
C LEU A 235 -28.48 -18.54 -29.14
N ALA A 236 -29.48 -18.32 -30.01
CA ALA A 236 -30.22 -17.08 -30.09
C ALA A 236 -31.09 -16.84 -28.84
N TYR A 237 -31.64 -17.90 -28.26
CA TYR A 237 -32.34 -17.84 -26.97
C TYR A 237 -31.37 -17.53 -25.81
N ALA A 238 -30.22 -18.21 -25.77
CA ALA A 238 -29.21 -18.02 -24.73
C ALA A 238 -28.63 -16.60 -24.70
N THR A 239 -28.61 -15.89 -25.83
CA THR A 239 -28.13 -14.50 -25.92
C THR A 239 -29.09 -13.48 -25.30
N GLY A 240 -30.35 -13.85 -25.05
CA GLY A 240 -31.33 -13.01 -24.37
C GLY A 240 -31.38 -13.18 -22.85
N LEU A 241 -30.62 -14.12 -22.29
CA LEU A 241 -30.62 -14.46 -20.86
C LEU A 241 -29.63 -13.61 -20.05
N ALA A 242 -29.77 -13.64 -18.72
CA ALA A 242 -28.79 -13.03 -17.82
C ALA A 242 -27.43 -13.76 -17.90
N PRO A 243 -26.29 -13.12 -17.55
CA PRO A 243 -24.95 -13.71 -17.73
C PRO A 243 -24.74 -15.07 -17.04
N GLU A 244 -25.34 -15.27 -15.86
CA GLU A 244 -25.25 -16.55 -15.12
C GLU A 244 -26.06 -17.65 -15.83
N GLU A 245 -27.30 -17.35 -16.19
CA GLU A 245 -28.19 -18.26 -16.93
C GLU A 245 -27.65 -18.56 -18.34
N GLN A 246 -27.01 -17.57 -18.97
CA GLN A 246 -26.33 -17.71 -20.24
C GLN A 246 -25.14 -18.67 -20.12
N ALA A 247 -24.36 -18.60 -19.05
CA ALA A 247 -23.25 -19.53 -18.81
C ALA A 247 -23.75 -20.97 -18.64
N GLU A 248 -24.82 -21.17 -17.89
CA GLU A 248 -25.44 -22.49 -17.71
C GLU A 248 -25.99 -23.05 -19.02
N ALA A 249 -26.73 -22.24 -19.78
CA ALA A 249 -27.29 -22.64 -21.06
C ALA A 249 -26.20 -22.98 -22.09
N LEU A 250 -25.13 -22.19 -22.18
CA LEU A 250 -24.01 -22.47 -23.09
C LEU A 250 -23.25 -23.74 -22.70
N ASN A 251 -23.05 -24.00 -21.39
CA ASN A 251 -22.42 -25.23 -20.93
C ASN A 251 -23.27 -26.47 -21.22
N GLN A 252 -24.60 -26.39 -21.04
CA GLN A 252 -25.51 -27.48 -21.41
C GLN A 252 -25.46 -27.76 -22.91
N LEU A 253 -25.53 -26.71 -23.74
CA LEU A 253 -25.43 -26.85 -25.19
C LEU A 253 -24.08 -27.45 -25.62
N ALA A 254 -22.98 -27.07 -24.98
CA ALA A 254 -21.67 -27.66 -25.24
C ALA A 254 -21.63 -29.15 -24.87
N GLN A 255 -22.17 -29.54 -23.71
CA GLN A 255 -22.27 -30.95 -23.32
C GLN A 255 -23.13 -31.76 -24.29
N GLU A 256 -24.28 -31.22 -24.70
CA GLU A 256 -25.15 -31.87 -25.68
C GLU A 256 -24.45 -32.03 -27.05
N GLN A 257 -23.63 -31.06 -27.46
CA GLN A 257 -22.82 -31.19 -28.69
C GLN A 257 -21.71 -32.22 -28.54
N ASP A 258 -20.99 -32.24 -27.42
CA ASP A 258 -19.94 -33.21 -27.14
C ASP A 258 -20.49 -34.65 -27.12
N GLU A 259 -21.62 -34.87 -26.43
CA GLU A 259 -22.31 -36.16 -26.41
C GLU A 259 -22.77 -36.59 -27.80
N ALA A 260 -23.40 -35.69 -28.56
CA ALA A 260 -23.82 -35.99 -29.93
C ALA A 260 -22.64 -36.29 -30.86
N ALA A 261 -21.49 -35.62 -30.67
CA ALA A 261 -20.27 -35.89 -31.43
C ALA A 261 -19.68 -37.27 -31.08
N VAL A 262 -19.71 -37.64 -29.80
CA VAL A 262 -19.29 -38.97 -29.33
C VAL A 262 -20.21 -40.06 -29.91
N ASP A 263 -21.53 -39.91 -29.82
CA ASP A 263 -22.50 -40.87 -30.35
C ASP A 263 -22.33 -41.07 -31.87
N GLU A 264 -22.19 -39.97 -32.62
CA GLU A 264 -21.95 -40.03 -34.07
C GLU A 264 -20.61 -40.71 -34.40
N SER A 265 -19.58 -40.50 -33.60
CA SER A 265 -18.28 -41.18 -33.77
C SER A 265 -18.40 -42.69 -33.55
N GLN A 266 -19.14 -43.11 -32.52
CA GLN A 266 -19.43 -44.53 -32.24
C GLN A 266 -20.22 -45.15 -33.38
N ARG A 267 -21.29 -44.49 -33.86
CA ARG A 267 -22.08 -44.95 -34.99
C ARG A 267 -21.22 -45.15 -36.24
N ARG A 268 -20.33 -44.21 -36.56
CA ARG A 268 -19.43 -44.33 -37.73
C ARG A 268 -18.46 -45.49 -37.60
N GLU A 269 -17.93 -45.73 -36.40
CA GLU A 269 -17.04 -46.85 -36.14
C GLU A 269 -17.77 -48.20 -36.32
N VAL A 270 -18.97 -48.32 -35.76
CA VAL A 270 -19.82 -49.52 -35.92
C VAL A 270 -20.22 -49.74 -37.37
N VAL A 271 -20.68 -48.69 -38.07
CA VAL A 271 -21.02 -48.75 -39.51
C VAL A 271 -19.82 -49.22 -40.33
N ARG A 272 -18.63 -48.70 -40.04
CA ARG A 272 -17.39 -49.10 -40.72
C ARG A 272 -17.04 -50.56 -40.45
N ALA A 273 -17.17 -51.01 -39.21
CA ALA A 273 -16.93 -52.40 -38.83
C ALA A 273 -17.91 -53.34 -39.57
N VAL A 274 -19.21 -53.04 -39.56
CA VAL A 274 -20.26 -53.82 -40.24
C VAL A 274 -20.01 -53.90 -41.74
N TYR A 275 -19.71 -52.76 -42.38
CA TYR A 275 -19.41 -52.70 -43.80
C TYR A 275 -18.22 -53.60 -44.18
N LEU A 276 -17.13 -53.53 -43.42
CA LEU A 276 -15.93 -54.34 -43.66
C LEU A 276 -16.16 -55.83 -43.38
N SER A 277 -16.88 -56.17 -42.31
CA SER A 277 -17.21 -57.56 -41.97
C SER A 277 -18.07 -58.22 -43.05
N LEU A 278 -19.04 -57.50 -43.62
CA LEU A 278 -19.89 -58.03 -44.70
C LEU A 278 -19.10 -58.26 -45.99
N GLN A 279 -18.18 -57.35 -46.34
CA GLN A 279 -17.28 -57.53 -47.49
C GLN A 279 -16.36 -58.75 -47.31
N GLN A 280 -15.78 -58.95 -46.11
CA GLN A 280 -14.94 -60.11 -45.81
C GLN A 280 -15.71 -61.43 -45.87
N ALA A 281 -16.98 -61.43 -45.49
CA ALA A 281 -17.88 -62.60 -45.58
C ALA A 281 -18.38 -62.89 -47.01
N GLY A 282 -17.97 -62.09 -48.01
CA GLY A 282 -18.25 -62.30 -49.42
C GLY A 282 -19.59 -61.73 -49.92
N PHE A 283 -20.19 -60.80 -49.17
CA PHE A 283 -21.36 -60.06 -49.63
C PHE A 283 -20.96 -58.89 -50.56
N VAL A 284 -21.82 -58.56 -51.51
CA VAL A 284 -21.78 -57.29 -52.24
C VAL A 284 -22.58 -56.27 -51.41
N VAL A 285 -21.89 -55.30 -50.83
CA VAL A 285 -22.46 -54.32 -49.90
C VAL A 285 -22.73 -53.02 -50.65
N ASP A 286 -23.95 -52.51 -50.54
CA ASP A 286 -24.32 -51.19 -51.07
C ASP A 286 -23.81 -50.09 -50.12
N GLY A 287 -23.72 -48.84 -50.60
CA GLY A 287 -23.30 -47.72 -49.75
C GLY A 287 -24.27 -47.49 -48.58
N PRO A 288 -23.78 -47.06 -47.40
CA PRO A 288 -24.64 -46.79 -46.25
C PRO A 288 -25.67 -45.70 -46.58
N GLU A 289 -26.95 -45.99 -46.36
CA GLU A 289 -28.07 -45.08 -46.55
C GLU A 289 -28.50 -44.52 -45.20
N HIS A 290 -28.60 -43.21 -45.08
CA HIS A 290 -29.09 -42.57 -43.85
C HIS A 290 -30.61 -42.50 -43.89
N LEU A 291 -31.28 -43.13 -42.92
CA LEU A 291 -32.73 -43.16 -42.80
C LEU A 291 -33.16 -42.31 -41.61
N THR A 292 -33.90 -41.24 -41.90
CA THR A 292 -34.64 -40.46 -40.91
C THR A 292 -36.14 -40.62 -41.18
N SER A 293 -36.82 -41.45 -40.41
CA SER A 293 -38.28 -41.62 -40.49
C SER A 293 -38.91 -41.80 -39.11
N GLN A 294 -39.98 -41.02 -38.85
CA GLN A 294 -40.84 -41.09 -37.65
C GLN A 294 -40.10 -41.22 -36.30
N GLY A 295 -39.00 -40.50 -36.11
CA GLY A 295 -38.28 -40.45 -34.83
C GLY A 295 -37.13 -41.45 -34.69
N HIS A 296 -36.87 -42.27 -35.71
CA HIS A 296 -35.70 -43.15 -35.78
C HIS A 296 -34.63 -42.54 -36.71
N ASP A 297 -33.43 -42.35 -36.18
CA ASP A 297 -32.22 -41.84 -36.87
C ASP A 297 -31.21 -42.99 -36.97
N GLU A 298 -31.29 -43.73 -38.08
CA GLU A 298 -30.58 -45.00 -38.27
C GLU A 298 -29.83 -45.01 -39.61
N VAL A 299 -28.69 -45.70 -39.64
CA VAL A 299 -27.91 -45.94 -40.87
C VAL A 299 -28.18 -47.37 -41.32
N LEU A 300 -28.72 -47.51 -42.52
CA LEU A 300 -28.97 -48.79 -43.17
C LEU A 300 -27.80 -49.19 -44.06
N ILE A 301 -27.30 -50.41 -43.88
CA ILE A 301 -26.31 -51.05 -44.74
C ILE A 301 -26.98 -52.27 -45.35
N ARG A 302 -27.22 -52.23 -46.67
CA ARG A 302 -27.76 -53.37 -47.43
C ARG A 302 -26.64 -54.19 -48.04
N ALA A 303 -26.73 -55.50 -47.90
CA ALA A 303 -25.76 -56.45 -48.42
C ALA A 303 -26.46 -57.60 -49.14
N ARG A 304 -25.91 -58.03 -50.28
CA ARG A 304 -26.51 -59.06 -51.15
C ARG A 304 -25.49 -60.10 -51.57
N ARG A 305 -25.90 -61.37 -51.61
CA ARG A 305 -25.13 -62.44 -52.24
C ARG A 305 -25.53 -62.57 -53.71
N PRO A 306 -24.61 -62.98 -54.60
CA PRO A 306 -24.93 -63.31 -56.00
C PRO A 306 -26.02 -64.39 -56.15
N ALA A 307 -26.21 -65.23 -55.13
CA ALA A 307 -27.24 -66.27 -55.07
C ALA A 307 -28.66 -65.76 -54.71
N GLY A 308 -28.83 -64.44 -54.50
CA GLY A 308 -30.12 -63.80 -54.23
C GLY A 308 -30.41 -63.49 -52.75
N ALA A 309 -29.65 -64.07 -51.81
CA ALA A 309 -29.82 -63.81 -50.38
C ALA A 309 -29.44 -62.36 -50.01
N GLN A 310 -30.17 -61.74 -49.09
CA GLN A 310 -29.99 -60.33 -48.72
C GLN A 310 -29.89 -60.16 -47.20
N ALA A 311 -29.19 -59.13 -46.75
CA ALA A 311 -29.03 -58.78 -45.35
C ALA A 311 -29.04 -57.27 -45.17
N ASP A 312 -29.88 -56.79 -44.26
CA ASP A 312 -30.08 -55.38 -43.97
C ASP A 312 -29.65 -55.13 -42.52
N PHE A 313 -28.64 -54.28 -42.32
CA PHE A 313 -28.13 -53.91 -41.00
C PHE A 313 -28.49 -52.47 -40.70
N HIS A 314 -29.11 -52.24 -39.55
CA HIS A 314 -29.50 -50.91 -39.09
C HIS A 314 -28.65 -50.55 -37.87
N VAL A 315 -28.01 -49.39 -37.92
CA VAL A 315 -27.17 -48.86 -36.84
C VAL A 315 -27.76 -47.55 -36.33
N ASN A 316 -28.12 -47.51 -35.05
CA ASN A 316 -28.64 -46.28 -34.44
C ASN A 316 -27.49 -45.35 -33.94
N LEU A 317 -27.85 -44.18 -33.40
CA LEU A 317 -26.89 -43.21 -32.83
C LEU A 317 -26.07 -43.75 -31.66
N SER A 318 -26.64 -44.61 -30.81
CA SER A 318 -25.93 -45.20 -29.67
C SER A 318 -25.05 -46.40 -30.06
N GLY A 319 -24.84 -46.65 -31.36
CA GLY A 319 -24.07 -47.78 -31.86
C GLY A 319 -24.75 -49.15 -31.73
N HIS A 320 -26.04 -49.21 -31.37
CA HIS A 320 -26.81 -50.45 -31.36
C HIS A 320 -27.07 -50.93 -32.79
N LEU A 321 -26.86 -52.23 -33.00
CA LEU A 321 -26.95 -52.91 -34.28
C LEU A 321 -28.16 -53.85 -34.30
N SER A 322 -29.11 -53.62 -35.19
CA SER A 322 -30.15 -54.58 -35.55
C SER A 322 -29.94 -55.08 -36.98
N TYR A 323 -30.35 -56.31 -37.27
CA TYR A 323 -30.14 -56.90 -38.60
C TYR A 323 -31.28 -57.82 -39.01
N GLU A 324 -31.55 -57.87 -40.30
CA GLU A 324 -32.56 -58.71 -40.93
C GLU A 324 -31.94 -59.45 -42.13
N PHE A 325 -32.21 -60.75 -42.25
CA PHE A 325 -31.73 -61.56 -43.38
C PHE A 325 -32.95 -62.04 -44.18
N HIS A 326 -32.97 -61.75 -45.47
CA HIS A 326 -34.08 -62.06 -46.37
C HIS A 326 -33.68 -63.10 -47.42
N GLN A 327 -34.67 -63.84 -47.92
CA GLN A 327 -34.55 -64.78 -49.05
C GLN A 327 -33.63 -65.99 -48.80
N TYR A 328 -33.50 -66.40 -47.54
CA TYR A 328 -32.86 -67.65 -47.15
C TYR A 328 -33.86 -68.82 -47.18
N LYS A 329 -33.40 -70.01 -47.56
CA LYS A 329 -34.18 -71.26 -47.53
C LYS A 329 -33.65 -72.17 -46.43
N GLY A 330 -34.48 -72.56 -45.45
CA GLY A 330 -34.02 -73.35 -44.31
C GLY A 330 -33.05 -72.58 -43.39
N LYS A 331 -32.36 -73.29 -42.48
CA LYS A 331 -31.29 -72.78 -41.60
C LYS A 331 -29.99 -72.33 -42.34
N THR A 332 -30.05 -72.01 -43.63
CA THR A 332 -28.88 -71.57 -44.41
C THR A 332 -28.39 -70.18 -44.02
N CYS A 333 -29.25 -69.36 -43.41
CA CYS A 333 -28.89 -68.04 -42.87
C CYS A 333 -27.87 -68.12 -41.72
N GLU A 334 -27.93 -69.16 -40.88
CA GLU A 334 -27.01 -69.31 -39.74
C GLU A 334 -25.54 -69.45 -40.17
N LYS A 335 -25.31 -70.08 -41.33
CA LYS A 335 -23.96 -70.26 -41.90
C LYS A 335 -23.33 -68.95 -42.36
N ASP A 336 -24.15 -67.96 -42.72
CA ASP A 336 -23.71 -66.65 -43.18
C ASP A 336 -23.67 -65.63 -42.05
N VAL A 337 -24.58 -65.73 -41.08
CA VAL A 337 -24.63 -64.86 -39.89
C VAL A 337 -23.45 -65.14 -38.96
N ALA A 338 -23.15 -66.42 -38.67
CA ALA A 338 -22.10 -66.80 -37.73
C ALA A 338 -20.71 -66.19 -38.03
N PRO A 339 -20.17 -66.23 -39.27
CA PRO A 339 -18.86 -65.63 -39.57
C PRO A 339 -18.88 -64.11 -39.51
N VAL A 340 -19.99 -63.45 -39.89
CA VAL A 340 -20.13 -61.99 -39.81
C VAL A 340 -20.14 -61.54 -38.34
N MET A 341 -20.94 -62.19 -37.49
CA MET A 341 -21.01 -61.84 -36.08
C MET A 341 -19.70 -62.15 -35.34
N ALA A 342 -19.03 -63.27 -35.67
CA ALA A 342 -17.72 -63.60 -35.12
C ALA A 342 -16.66 -62.55 -35.50
N THR A 343 -16.65 -62.09 -36.75
CA THR A 343 -15.72 -61.03 -37.19
C THR A 343 -15.98 -59.70 -36.47
N LEU A 344 -17.25 -59.34 -36.26
CA LEU A 344 -17.60 -58.12 -35.52
C LEU A 344 -17.16 -58.16 -34.05
N GLN A 345 -17.24 -59.33 -33.42
CA GLN A 345 -16.84 -59.53 -32.03
C GLN A 345 -15.31 -59.67 -31.87
N ASP A 346 -14.67 -60.48 -32.72
CA ASP A 346 -13.25 -60.84 -32.60
C ASP A 346 -12.30 -59.79 -33.18
N ALA A 347 -12.65 -59.19 -34.33
CA ALA A 347 -11.77 -58.24 -35.03
C ALA A 347 -12.04 -56.78 -34.66
N TYR A 348 -13.28 -56.45 -34.27
CA TYR A 348 -13.70 -55.07 -33.98
C TYR A 348 -14.19 -54.87 -32.54
N GLY A 349 -14.16 -55.92 -31.69
CA GLY A 349 -14.46 -55.81 -30.26
C GLY A 349 -15.91 -55.45 -29.91
N ILE A 350 -16.84 -55.56 -30.86
CA ILE A 350 -18.24 -55.20 -30.67
C ILE A 350 -18.89 -56.25 -29.75
N SER A 351 -19.26 -55.82 -28.55
CA SER A 351 -19.90 -56.69 -27.55
C SER A 351 -21.39 -56.82 -27.83
N LEU A 352 -21.81 -57.97 -28.36
CA LEU A 352 -23.22 -58.33 -28.56
C LEU A 352 -23.84 -58.76 -27.22
N SER A 353 -24.04 -57.81 -26.30
CA SER A 353 -24.45 -58.10 -24.91
C SER A 353 -25.82 -58.78 -24.82
N ASP A 354 -26.77 -58.43 -25.69
CA ASP A 354 -28.16 -58.86 -25.60
C ASP A 354 -28.70 -59.31 -26.97
N LYS A 355 -28.25 -60.46 -27.47
CA LYS A 355 -28.81 -61.05 -28.70
C LYS A 355 -30.25 -61.49 -28.46
N ARG A 356 -31.21 -60.67 -28.91
CA ARG A 356 -32.64 -61.00 -28.88
C ARG A 356 -33.15 -61.29 -30.29
N VAL A 357 -33.61 -62.51 -30.52
CA VAL A 357 -34.26 -62.89 -31.77
C VAL A 357 -35.74 -62.58 -31.66
N ILE A 358 -36.22 -61.59 -32.42
CA ILE A 358 -37.59 -61.06 -32.32
C ILE A 358 -38.56 -61.92 -33.16
N TRP A 359 -38.06 -62.59 -34.20
CA TRP A 359 -38.84 -63.48 -35.06
C TRP A 359 -37.93 -64.48 -35.78
N VAL A 360 -38.40 -65.73 -35.94
CA VAL A 360 -37.74 -66.80 -36.73
C VAL A 360 -38.79 -67.38 -37.66
N ASN A 361 -38.41 -67.68 -38.91
CA ASN A 361 -39.31 -68.28 -39.87
C ASN A 361 -39.78 -69.67 -39.37
N PRO A 362 -41.10 -69.92 -39.20
CA PRO A 362 -41.61 -71.17 -38.65
C PRO A 362 -41.22 -72.43 -39.45
N ASP A 363 -41.00 -72.32 -40.76
CA ASP A 363 -40.51 -73.43 -41.61
C ASP A 363 -39.11 -73.95 -41.22
N ASP A 364 -38.31 -73.14 -40.50
CA ASP A 364 -36.96 -73.53 -40.07
C ASP A 364 -36.96 -74.43 -38.82
N GLN A 365 -38.09 -74.59 -38.13
CA GLN A 365 -38.22 -75.47 -36.95
C GLN A 365 -38.60 -76.92 -37.30
N ASP A 366 -39.24 -77.16 -38.44
CA ASP A 366 -39.92 -78.43 -38.73
C ASP A 366 -39.06 -79.52 -39.42
N GLN A 367 -37.80 -79.25 -39.78
CA GLN A 367 -36.94 -80.26 -40.42
C GLN A 367 -36.31 -81.30 -39.47
N ASP A 368 -36.46 -81.15 -38.15
CA ASP A 368 -35.97 -82.11 -37.16
C ASP A 368 -37.04 -83.16 -36.73
N ALA A 369 -38.23 -83.14 -37.35
CA ALA A 369 -39.29 -84.12 -37.09
C ALA A 369 -39.00 -85.47 -37.78
N ARG A 370 -38.96 -86.57 -37.00
CA ARG A 370 -38.78 -87.94 -37.54
C ARG A 370 -39.94 -88.31 -38.48
N PRO A 371 -39.70 -88.97 -39.63
CA PRO A 371 -40.79 -89.46 -40.48
C PRO A 371 -41.61 -90.54 -39.75
N TYR A 372 -42.93 -90.45 -39.82
CA TYR A 372 -43.83 -91.53 -39.41
C TYR A 372 -43.69 -92.72 -40.37
N PRO A 373 -43.54 -93.97 -39.90
CA PRO A 373 -43.48 -95.13 -40.79
C PRO A 373 -44.85 -95.45 -41.41
N ASP A 374 -44.82 -95.70 -42.71
CA ASP A 374 -45.94 -95.96 -43.62
C ASP A 374 -46.94 -97.01 -43.15
N ALA A 375 -48.23 -96.68 -43.27
CA ALA A 375 -49.33 -97.64 -43.29
C ALA A 375 -49.80 -97.82 -44.74
N THR A 376 -49.16 -98.73 -45.49
CA THR A 376 -49.76 -99.30 -46.69
C THR A 376 -50.34 -100.68 -46.39
N GLN A 377 -51.62 -100.77 -46.71
CA GLN A 377 -52.54 -101.91 -46.62
C GLN A 377 -52.01 -103.15 -47.35
N GLU A 378 -52.43 -104.35 -46.94
CA GLU A 378 -53.42 -105.09 -47.74
C GLU A 378 -53.96 -106.35 -47.08
N ARG A 379 -55.24 -106.57 -47.39
CA ARG A 379 -56.08 -107.69 -47.01
C ARG A 379 -55.68 -108.95 -47.77
N SER A 380 -55.96 -110.07 -47.12
CA SER A 380 -55.97 -111.46 -47.60
C SER A 380 -56.28 -111.73 -49.09
N LYS A 381 -55.45 -112.64 -49.64
CA LYS A 381 -55.59 -113.55 -50.79
C LYS A 381 -55.25 -113.02 -52.19
#